data_AF-A0A0Q6UL18-F1
#
_entry.id   AF-A0A0Q6UL18-F1
#
_cell.length_a   1.000
_cell.length_b   1.000
_cell.length_c   1.000
_cell.angle_alpha   90.00
_cell.angle_beta   90.00
_cell.angle_gamma   90.00
#
_symmetry.space_group_name_H-M   'P 1'
#
loop_
_entity.id
_entity.type
_entity.pdbx_description
1 polymer ?
#
loop_
_entity_poly.entity_id
_entity_poly.type
_entity_poly.pdbx_seq_one_letter_code
_entity_poly.pdbx_strand_id
1 'polypeptide(L)' 'MNMVLIENAAGSSQVITIIEEFAGHSVSRDLNPGDHARIPVTQFKSITVRETYPDDWLTRARTRNRASADA' A
#
# COMPACT_ATOMS: atom_id res chain seq x y z
N MET A 1 -18.63 8.64 -9.57
CA MET A 1 -17.31 8.58 -8.91
C MET A 1 -16.68 7.27 -9.33
N ASN A 2 -15.58 7.31 -10.09
CA ASN A 2 -14.95 6.09 -10.58
C ASN A 2 -14.03 5.51 -9.50
N MET A 3 -14.01 4.19 -9.41
CA MET A 3 -13.32 3.49 -8.34
C MET A 3 -12.58 2.30 -8.94
N VAL A 4 -11.38 2.06 -8.47
CA VAL A 4 -10.60 0.85 -8.82
C VAL A 4 -10.58 -0.10 -7.64
N LEU A 5 -10.70 -1.39 -7.93
CA LEU A 5 -10.46 -2.47 -6.98
C LEU A 5 -9.07 -3.03 -7.27
N ILE A 6 -8.23 -3.11 -6.25
CA ILE A 6 -6.91 -3.73 -6.32
C ILE A 6 -6.92 -4.86 -5.30
N GLU A 7 -6.71 -6.08 -5.77
CA GLU A 7 -6.72 -7.29 -4.95
C GLU A 7 -5.35 -7.96 -5.02
N ASN A 8 -4.85 -8.39 -3.87
CA ASN A 8 -3.68 -9.26 -3.82
C ASN A 8 -4.12 -10.72 -3.96
N ALA A 9 -4.16 -11.20 -5.19
CA ALA A 9 -4.55 -12.58 -5.50
C ALA A 9 -3.40 -13.61 -5.34
N ALA A 10 -2.27 -13.24 -4.72
CA ALA A 10 -1.16 -14.15 -4.51
C ALA A 10 -1.53 -15.31 -3.57
N GLY A 11 -0.93 -16.48 -3.77
CA GLY A 11 -1.20 -17.67 -2.96
C GLY A 11 -0.57 -17.65 -1.55
N SER A 12 0.62 -17.05 -1.39
CA SER A 12 1.27 -16.89 -0.07
C SER A 12 2.44 -15.91 -0.11
N SER A 13 2.73 -15.27 1.02
CA SER A 13 3.95 -14.50 1.34
C SER A 13 4.29 -13.28 0.48
N GLN A 14 3.57 -13.02 -0.61
CA GLN A 14 3.80 -11.86 -1.45
C GLN A 14 2.90 -10.71 -1.01
N VAL A 15 3.51 -9.62 -0.56
CA VAL A 15 2.81 -8.39 -0.19
C VAL A 15 2.87 -7.45 -1.39
N ILE A 16 1.77 -6.76 -1.67
CA ILE A 16 1.77 -5.64 -2.62
C ILE A 16 1.61 -4.34 -1.86
N THR A 17 2.36 -3.32 -2.26
CA THR A 17 2.21 -1.96 -1.74
C THR A 17 1.55 -1.11 -2.81
N ILE A 18 0.47 -0.46 -2.42
CA ILE A 18 -0.22 0.58 -3.17
C ILE A 18 0.25 1.92 -2.65
N ILE A 19 0.61 2.82 -3.56
CA ILE A 19 1.01 4.19 -3.27
C ILE A 19 0.07 5.12 -4.03
N GLU A 20 -0.67 5.96 -3.30
CA GLU A 20 -1.52 7.00 -3.83
C GLU A 20 -0.81 8.35 -3.68
N GLU A 21 -0.56 9.04 -4.79
CA GLU A 21 0.09 10.35 -4.81
C GLU A 21 -0.86 11.42 -5.33
N PHE A 22 -1.05 12.50 -4.56
CA PHE A 22 -1.94 13.60 -4.93
C PHE A 22 -1.56 14.89 -4.21
N ALA A 23 -1.52 16.02 -4.92
CA ALA A 23 -1.26 17.34 -4.35
C ALA A 23 0.00 17.43 -3.43
N GLY A 24 1.05 16.67 -3.74
CA GLY A 24 2.28 16.61 -2.93
C GLY A 24 2.18 15.70 -1.70
N HIS A 25 1.05 15.02 -1.48
CA HIS A 25 0.87 13.99 -0.46
C HIS A 25 1.05 12.59 -1.06
N SER A 26 1.60 11.68 -0.25
CA SER A 26 1.74 10.26 -0.61
C SER A 26 1.16 9.41 0.52
N VAL A 27 0.27 8.50 0.17
CA VAL A 27 -0.34 7.53 1.09
C VAL A 27 0.03 6.13 0.62
N SER A 28 0.61 5.33 1.51
CA SER A 28 1.02 3.95 1.23
C SER A 28 0.15 2.97 1.99
N ARG A 29 -0.28 1.89 1.33
CA ARG A 29 -1.00 0.78 1.93
C ARG A 29 -0.42 -0.54 1.46
N ASP A 30 -0.17 -1.45 2.39
CA ASP A 30 0.25 -2.81 2.08
C ASP A 30 -0.97 -3.72 2.07
N LEU A 31 -1.04 -4.64 1.11
CA LEU A 31 -2.07 -5.68 1.03
C LEU A 31 -1.38 -7.05 1.14
N ASN A 32 -1.77 -7.83 2.14
CA ASN A 32 -1.35 -9.22 2.27
C ASN A 32 -2.08 -10.09 1.25
N PRO A 33 -1.61 -11.33 0.99
CA PRO A 33 -2.36 -12.30 0.19
C PRO A 33 -3.82 -12.42 0.64
N GLY A 34 -4.77 -12.23 -0.29
CA GLY A 34 -6.21 -12.24 -0.03
C GLY A 34 -6.81 -10.88 0.38
N ASP A 35 -5.99 -9.88 0.70
CA ASP A 35 -6.47 -8.51 0.99
C ASP A 35 -6.83 -7.76 -0.30
N HIS A 36 -7.70 -6.76 -0.17
CA HIS A 36 -8.05 -5.86 -1.26
C HIS A 36 -8.24 -4.42 -0.80
N ALA A 37 -8.15 -3.49 -1.76
CA ALA A 37 -8.42 -2.08 -1.56
C ALA A 37 -9.34 -1.54 -2.65
N ARG A 38 -10.30 -0.71 -2.24
CA ARG A 38 -11.09 0.12 -3.15
C ARG A 38 -10.57 1.56 -3.09
N ILE A 39 -10.18 2.11 -4.23
CA ILE A 39 -9.55 3.41 -4.31
C ILE A 39 -10.36 4.32 -5.23
N PRO A 40 -10.83 5.48 -4.73
CA PRO A 40 -11.43 6.48 -5.57
C PRO A 40 -10.42 7.09 -6.54
N VAL A 41 -10.79 7.13 -7.82
CA VAL A 41 -9.98 7.74 -8.87
C VAL A 41 -10.39 9.19 -9.06
N THR A 42 -9.40 10.06 -9.14
CA THR A 42 -9.56 11.48 -9.48
C THR A 42 -8.52 11.88 -10.51
N GLN A 43 -8.76 12.97 -11.25
CA GLN A 43 -7.87 13.42 -12.33
C GLN A 43 -6.47 13.87 -11.87
N PHE A 44 -6.27 14.07 -10.56
CA PHE A 44 -5.02 14.59 -9.97
C PHE A 44 -4.30 13.59 -9.08
N LYS A 45 -4.74 12.33 -9.08
CA LYS A 45 -4.16 11.26 -8.25
C LYS A 45 -3.48 10.23 -9.13
N SER A 46 -2.23 9.90 -8.80
CA SER A 46 -1.53 8.73 -9.32
C SER A 46 -1.71 7.56 -8.36
N ILE A 47 -1.87 6.35 -8.90
CA ILE A 47 -1.93 5.10 -8.13
C ILE A 47 -0.86 4.18 -8.68
N THR A 48 0.15 3.90 -7.87
CA THR A 48 1.24 2.98 -8.19
C THR A 48 1.07 1.70 -7.37
N VAL A 49 1.16 0.55 -8.03
CA VAL A 49 1.16 -0.77 -7.38
C VAL A 49 2.52 -1.41 -7.59
N ARG A 50 3.14 -1.89 -6.52
CA ARG A 50 4.39 -2.65 -6.60
C ARG A 50 4.35 -3.87 -5.71
N GLU A 51 5.07 -4.91 -6.12
CA GLU A 51 5.40 -6.01 -5.22
C GLU A 51 6.41 -5.52 -4.17
N THR A 52 6.21 -5.94 -2.93
CA THR A 52 7.12 -5.67 -1.81
C THR A 52 7.55 -7.01 -1.22
N TYR A 53 8.84 -7.32 -1.32
CA TYR A 53 9.36 -8.60 -0.85
C TYR A 53 9.35 -8.69 0.69
N PRO A 54 9.28 -9.92 1.24
CA PRO A 54 9.23 -10.20 2.67
C PRO A 54 10.20 -9.41 3.56
N ASP A 55 11.45 -9.29 3.11
CA ASP A 55 12.50 -8.65 3.89
C ASP A 55 12.31 -7.12 3.98
N ASP A 56 11.68 -6.52 2.96
CA ASP A 56 11.44 -5.08 2.88
C ASP A 56 10.22 -4.64 3.73
N TRP A 57 9.16 -5.45 3.81
CA TRP A 57 7.98 -5.10 4.62
C TRP A 57 8.25 -5.26 6.12
N LEU A 58 8.97 -6.30 6.54
CA LEU A 58 9.32 -6.53 7.94
C LEU A 58 10.14 -5.35 8.49
N THR A 59 11.03 -4.82 7.65
CA THR A 59 11.84 -3.65 7.97
C THR A 59 10.96 -2.39 8.10
N ARG A 60 10.00 -2.17 7.19
CA ARG A 60 9.09 -1.02 7.23
C ARG A 60 8.09 -1.07 8.40
N ALA A 61 7.55 -2.25 8.72
CA ALA A 61 6.65 -2.43 9.86
C ALA A 61 7.34 -2.10 11.18
N ARG A 62 8.61 -2.53 11.34
CA ARG A 62 9.44 -2.18 12.50
C ARG A 62 9.69 -0.68 12.60
N THR A 63 9.97 -0.01 11.48
CA THR A 63 10.17 1.45 11.47
C THR A 63 8.89 2.21 11.81
N ARG A 64 7.73 1.76 11.31
CA ARG A 64 6.42 2.36 11.60
C ARG A 64 6.09 2.27 13.11
N ASN A 65 6.32 1.10 13.71
CA ASN A 65 6.12 0.92 15.16
C ASN A 65 7.08 1.76 16.02
N ARG A 66 8.30 2.03 15.54
CA ARG A 66 9.26 2.88 16.26
C ARG A 66 8.87 4.35 16.22
N ALA A 67 8.40 4.84 15.06
CA ALA A 67 7.93 6.21 14.91
C ALA A 67 6.67 6.51 15.75
N SER A 68 5.83 5.50 16.02
CA SER A 68 4.67 5.62 16.91
C SER A 68 5.01 5.49 18.41
N ALA A 69 6.23 5.07 18.77
CA ALA A 69 6.66 4.91 20.16
C ALA A 69 7.37 6.15 20.73
N ASP A 70 7.82 7.07 19.87
CA ASP A 70 8.49 8.32 20.21
C ASP A 70 7.58 9.58 20.12
N ALA A 71 6.25 9.38 20.09
CA ALA A 71 5.24 10.44 19.99
C ALA A 71 4.37 10.56 21.25
#